data_AF-A0A3C0ZYF2-F1
#
_entry.id   AF-A0A3C0ZYF2-F1
#
_cell.length_a   1.000
_cell.length_b   1.000
_cell.length_c   1.000
_cell.angle_alpha   90.00
_cell.angle_beta   90.00
_cell.angle_gamma   90.00
#
_symmetry.space_group_name_H-M   'P 1'
#
loop_
_entity.id
_entity.type
_entity.pdbx_description
1 polymer ?
#
loop_
_entity_poly.entity_id
_entity_poly.type
_entity_poly.pdbx_seq_one_letter_code
_entity_poly.pdbx_strand_id
1 'polypeptide(L)'
;MNASEAYILSSYKEIAVLNAEHGVTLVQDTTSGIVYVKKILTIYNAEVYRTLKNHPVPGIPEIIEMIEEDDRLIVIEEYIGGQTLRAILDNGNLFPEEEAVRIVEQVCVIVNDLHSADPPIIHRDIKPSNIICTPDGSIRLLDMNAARKVVTGKSEDTQLIGTVGYAAPEQFGFGASTVQTDIYAIGVLLCELMTGVLPKERIPRGRIGRIIRKCTRLDPKDRYKSVRDLLDALAAGHGYSTGVTYSSPGRSYSGKKGKWKYMIPGYRTGSPVNILIATSVYAFFLSLVINLEVKDIPPGIVLWAVRLVYLIFGLGI
;
A
#
# COMPACT_ATOMS: atom_id res chain seq x y z
N MET A 1 29.10 6.36 11.00
CA MET A 1 28.63 5.03 11.46
C MET A 1 29.52 4.45 12.56
N ASN A 2 28.93 3.86 13.60
CA ASN A 2 29.67 3.13 14.65
C ASN A 2 29.78 1.62 14.33
N ALA A 3 30.62 0.89 15.06
CA ALA A 3 30.88 -0.54 14.80
C ALA A 3 29.63 -1.43 14.93
N SER A 4 28.67 -1.06 15.78
CA SER A 4 27.42 -1.79 15.96
C SER A 4 26.48 -1.60 14.76
N GLU A 5 26.37 -0.38 14.24
CA GLU A 5 25.57 -0.06 13.05
C GLU A 5 26.12 -0.73 11.79
N ALA A 6 27.45 -0.74 11.64
CA ALA A 6 28.11 -1.43 10.54
C ALA A 6 27.86 -2.95 10.60
N TYR A 7 27.87 -3.53 11.80
CA TYR A 7 27.53 -4.94 12.00
C TYR A 7 26.09 -5.24 11.60
N ILE A 8 25.13 -4.40 12.01
CA ILE A 8 23.71 -4.55 11.61
C ILE A 8 23.57 -4.50 10.09
N LEU A 9 24.19 -3.54 9.40
CA LEU A 9 24.10 -3.48 7.94
C LEU A 9 24.74 -4.67 7.24
N SER A 10 25.79 -5.25 7.82
CA SER A 10 26.46 -6.43 7.27
C SER A 10 25.60 -7.69 7.29
N SER A 11 24.55 -7.75 8.12
CA SER A 11 23.62 -8.88 8.12
C SER A 11 22.62 -8.84 6.96
N TYR A 12 22.54 -7.74 6.22
CA TYR A 12 21.64 -7.58 5.07
C TYR A 12 22.39 -7.71 3.74
N LYS A 13 22.03 -8.71 2.95
CA LYS A 13 22.58 -8.94 1.62
C LYS A 13 21.69 -8.30 0.55
N GLU A 14 22.24 -7.48 -0.33
CA GLU A 14 21.49 -6.90 -1.45
C GLU A 14 21.12 -7.98 -2.48
N ILE A 15 19.84 -7.98 -2.90
CA ILE A 15 19.27 -8.94 -3.85
C ILE A 15 19.02 -8.28 -5.20
N ALA A 16 18.38 -7.10 -5.20
CA ALA A 16 17.97 -6.42 -6.42
C ALA A 16 17.78 -4.92 -6.16
N VAL A 17 18.08 -4.10 -7.15
CA VAL A 17 17.79 -2.66 -7.11
C VAL A 17 16.36 -2.44 -7.60
N LEU A 18 15.51 -1.83 -6.77
CA LEU A 18 14.14 -1.48 -7.16
C LEU A 18 14.08 -0.11 -7.86
N ASN A 19 14.82 0.86 -7.32
CA ASN A 19 14.93 2.20 -7.90
C ASN A 19 16.30 2.78 -7.55
N ALA A 20 17.22 2.75 -8.51
CA ALA A 20 18.61 3.18 -8.29
C ALA A 20 18.70 4.70 -8.05
N GLU A 21 17.87 5.49 -8.75
CA GLU A 21 17.86 6.95 -8.63
C GLU A 21 17.39 7.41 -7.24
N HIS A 22 16.55 6.63 -6.58
CA HIS A 22 15.98 6.94 -5.27
C HIS A 22 16.58 6.10 -4.14
N GLY A 23 17.67 5.36 -4.41
CA GLY A 23 18.39 4.58 -3.41
C GLY A 23 17.56 3.47 -2.76
N VAL A 24 16.65 2.83 -3.52
CA VAL A 24 15.75 1.77 -3.03
C VAL A 24 16.21 0.40 -3.53
N THR A 25 16.54 -0.49 -2.60
CA THR A 25 17.11 -1.82 -2.88
C THR A 25 16.38 -2.89 -2.07
N LEU A 26 16.11 -4.06 -2.65
CA LEU A 26 15.71 -5.24 -1.92
C LEU A 26 16.91 -5.87 -1.24
N VAL A 27 16.78 -6.16 0.05
CA VAL A 27 17.81 -6.81 0.85
C VAL A 27 17.24 -8.03 1.56
N GLN A 28 18.08 -9.05 1.77
CA GLN A 28 17.74 -10.23 2.54
C GLN A 28 18.51 -10.20 3.85
N ASP A 29 17.82 -10.37 4.97
CA ASP A 29 18.52 -10.71 6.21
C ASP A 29 19.13 -12.11 6.05
N THR A 30 20.46 -12.17 6.17
CA THR A 30 21.26 -13.40 6.03
C THR A 30 20.98 -14.42 7.13
N THR A 31 20.42 -13.99 8.27
CA THR A 31 20.11 -14.87 9.41
C THR A 31 18.72 -15.49 9.26
N SER A 32 17.69 -14.68 9.03
CA SER A 32 16.31 -15.16 8.92
C SER A 32 15.89 -15.57 7.51
N GLY A 33 16.60 -15.11 6.47
CA GLY A 33 16.21 -15.26 5.07
C GLY A 33 15.07 -14.34 4.63
N ILE A 34 14.54 -13.49 5.52
CA ILE A 34 13.42 -12.58 5.23
C ILE A 34 13.90 -11.43 4.34
N VAL A 35 13.05 -11.03 3.39
CA VAL A 35 13.30 -9.93 2.46
C VAL A 35 12.72 -8.62 3.00
N TYR A 36 13.52 -7.56 2.90
CA TYR A 36 13.21 -6.20 3.31
C TYR A 36 13.54 -5.21 2.20
N VAL A 37 13.12 -3.96 2.38
CA VAL A 37 13.51 -2.83 1.54
C VAL A 37 14.52 -1.98 2.30
N LYS A 38 15.66 -1.71 1.66
CA LYS A 38 16.65 -0.74 2.11
C LYS A 38 16.46 0.56 1.33
N LYS A 39 16.33 1.67 2.04
CA LYS A 39 16.27 3.04 1.49
C LYS A 39 17.44 3.86 2.01
N ILE A 40 18.04 4.66 1.14
CA ILE A 40 19.07 5.65 1.51
C ILE A 40 18.50 7.03 1.24
N LEU A 41 18.21 7.78 2.30
CA LEU A 41 17.49 9.05 2.24
C LEU A 41 18.44 10.21 2.54
N THR A 42 18.42 11.23 1.69
CA THR A 42 19.16 12.50 1.90
C THR A 42 18.25 13.63 2.38
N ILE A 43 16.94 13.51 2.14
CA ILE A 43 15.91 14.43 2.63
C ILE A 43 14.95 13.59 3.48
N TYR A 44 14.96 13.82 4.78
CA TYR A 44 14.18 13.05 5.74
C TYR A 44 13.90 13.85 7.02
N ASN A 45 12.98 13.35 7.83
CA ASN A 45 12.77 13.80 9.20
C ASN A 45 13.02 12.63 10.16
N ALA A 46 14.20 12.60 10.80
CA ALA A 46 14.61 11.50 11.69
C ALA A 46 13.60 11.21 12.80
N GLU A 47 12.93 12.26 13.30
CA GLU A 47 11.97 12.12 14.39
C GLU A 47 10.68 11.40 13.94
N VAL A 48 10.24 11.62 12.69
CA VAL A 48 9.11 10.88 12.11
C VAL A 48 9.44 9.39 12.04
N TYR A 49 10.59 9.03 11.45
CA TYR A 49 11.01 7.64 11.38
C TYR A 49 11.17 7.02 12.78
N ARG A 50 11.74 7.75 13.74
CA ARG A 50 11.89 7.27 15.13
C ARG A 50 10.55 7.04 15.81
N THR A 51 9.58 7.92 15.55
CA THR A 51 8.22 7.76 16.07
C THR A 51 7.56 6.51 15.48
N LEU A 52 7.67 6.31 14.16
CA LEU A 52 7.09 5.15 13.48
C LEU A 52 7.76 3.83 13.82
N LYS A 53 9.08 3.82 14.07
CA LYS A 53 9.80 2.62 14.56
C LYS A 53 9.30 2.22 15.96
N ASN A 54 9.12 3.19 16.86
CA ASN A 54 8.69 2.93 18.23
C ASN A 54 7.18 2.67 18.35
N HIS A 55 6.39 3.26 17.46
CA HIS A 55 4.94 3.15 17.42
C HIS A 55 4.48 2.87 15.98
N PRO A 56 4.54 1.61 15.54
CA PRO A 56 4.14 1.23 14.18
C PRO A 56 2.67 1.56 13.90
N VAL A 57 2.40 2.05 12.69
CA VAL A 57 1.04 2.37 12.22
C VAL A 57 0.56 1.28 11.27
N PRO A 58 -0.59 0.64 11.52
CA PRO A 58 -1.16 -0.32 10.59
C PRO A 58 -1.37 0.31 9.21
N GLY A 59 -0.94 -0.39 8.16
CA GLY A 59 -1.00 0.11 6.78
C GLY A 59 0.27 0.81 6.30
N ILE A 60 1.24 1.08 7.18
CA ILE A 60 2.57 1.60 6.82
C ILE A 60 3.61 0.47 6.99
N PRO A 61 4.62 0.35 6.10
CA PRO A 61 5.72 -0.60 6.27
C PRO A 61 6.37 -0.48 7.65
N GLU A 62 6.55 -1.61 8.33
CA GLU A 62 7.24 -1.63 9.61
C GLU A 62 8.73 -1.28 9.43
N ILE A 63 9.23 -0.33 10.23
CA ILE A 63 10.64 0.04 10.21
C ILE A 63 11.41 -0.91 11.12
N ILE A 64 12.28 -1.72 10.54
CA ILE A 64 13.10 -2.71 11.24
C ILE A 64 14.35 -2.03 11.77
N GLU A 65 15.07 -1.34 10.88
CA GLU A 65 16.31 -0.64 11.23
C GLU A 65 16.36 0.77 10.68
N MET A 66 17.10 1.60 11.40
CA MET A 66 17.31 3.01 11.05
C MET A 66 18.68 3.42 11.55
N ILE A 67 19.52 3.87 10.62
CA ILE A 67 20.91 4.21 10.87
C ILE A 67 21.17 5.57 10.22
N GLU A 68 21.65 6.51 11.01
CA GLU A 68 21.97 7.86 10.55
C GLU A 68 23.49 7.98 10.36
N GLU A 69 23.91 8.29 9.13
CA GLU A 69 25.32 8.38 8.74
C GLU A 69 25.51 9.52 7.74
N ASP A 70 26.46 10.43 8.00
CA ASP A 70 26.94 11.45 7.07
C ASP A 70 25.80 12.20 6.32
N ASP A 71 24.84 12.74 7.10
CA ASP A 71 23.64 13.44 6.62
C ASP A 71 22.69 12.58 5.76
N ARG A 72 22.75 11.26 5.92
CA ARG A 72 21.85 10.29 5.30
C ARG A 72 21.18 9.41 6.34
N LEU A 73 19.96 9.01 6.03
CA LEU A 73 19.23 8.00 6.79
C LEU A 73 19.15 6.72 5.97
N ILE A 74 19.75 5.65 6.49
CA ILE A 74 19.55 4.30 5.98
C ILE A 74 18.38 3.68 6.75
N VAL A 75 17.34 3.28 6.03
CA VAL A 75 16.14 2.65 6.60
C VAL A 75 16.00 1.25 6.03
N ILE A 76 15.83 0.26 6.90
CA ILE A 76 15.41 -1.09 6.54
C ILE A 76 13.96 -1.26 6.97
N GLU A 77 13.06 -1.51 6.04
CA GLU A 77 11.62 -1.62 6.28
C GLU A 77 11.03 -2.89 5.66
N GLU A 78 9.85 -3.28 6.12
CA GLU A 78 9.06 -4.38 5.59
C GLU A 78 8.89 -4.28 4.06
N TYR A 79 9.15 -5.38 3.34
CA TYR A 79 8.81 -5.47 1.93
C TYR A 79 7.30 -5.70 1.76
N ILE A 80 6.64 -4.80 1.03
CA ILE A 80 5.22 -4.92 0.71
C ILE A 80 5.04 -5.50 -0.69
N GLY A 81 4.48 -6.71 -0.75
CA GLY A 81 4.10 -7.34 -2.01
C GLY A 81 2.76 -6.81 -2.55
N GLY A 82 2.70 -6.49 -3.84
CA GLY A 82 1.48 -6.03 -4.51
C GLY A 82 1.77 -5.16 -5.72
N GLN A 83 0.75 -4.44 -6.18
CA GLN A 83 0.89 -3.45 -7.25
C GLN A 83 0.61 -2.05 -6.71
N THR A 84 1.38 -1.06 -7.17
CA THR A 84 1.04 0.33 -6.88
C THR A 84 -0.25 0.71 -7.60
N LEU A 85 -1.05 1.60 -7.03
CA LEU A 85 -2.23 2.13 -7.71
C LEU A 85 -1.85 2.83 -9.02
N ARG A 86 -0.66 3.45 -9.09
CA ARG A 86 -0.10 4.02 -10.32
C ARG A 86 0.04 2.97 -11.42
N ALA A 87 0.65 1.82 -11.11
CA ALA A 87 0.81 0.74 -12.08
C ALA A 87 -0.54 0.19 -12.57
N ILE A 88 -1.55 0.14 -11.69
CA ILE A 88 -2.90 -0.28 -12.07
C ILE A 88 -3.53 0.73 -13.06
N LEU A 89 -3.42 2.04 -12.77
CA LEU A 89 -3.91 3.11 -13.63
C LEU A 89 -3.18 3.16 -14.98
N ASP A 90 -1.87 2.97 -15.00
CA ASP A 90 -1.06 2.97 -16.23
C ASP A 90 -1.42 1.81 -17.17
N ASN A 91 -1.90 0.70 -16.60
CA ASN A 91 -2.48 -0.41 -17.36
C ASN A 91 -3.91 -0.12 -17.87
N GLY A 92 -4.42 1.10 -17.70
CA GLY A 92 -5.74 1.53 -18.16
C GLY A 92 -6.90 1.10 -17.27
N ASN A 93 -6.62 0.53 -16.09
CA ASN A 93 -7.67 0.07 -15.17
C ASN A 93 -8.12 1.22 -14.28
N LEU A 94 -9.38 1.63 -14.43
CA LEU A 94 -10.04 2.58 -13.55
C LEU A 94 -10.89 1.83 -12.53
N PHE A 95 -11.07 2.46 -11.37
CA PHE A 95 -11.84 1.89 -10.28
C PHE A 95 -13.29 2.38 -10.34
N PRO A 96 -14.28 1.48 -10.24
CA PRO A 96 -15.66 1.88 -9.96
C PRO A 96 -15.75 2.74 -8.68
N GLU A 97 -16.74 3.63 -8.61
CA GLU A 97 -16.90 4.56 -7.47
C GLU A 97 -16.80 3.84 -6.12
N GLU A 98 -17.50 2.71 -5.96
CA GLU A 98 -17.50 1.95 -4.72
C GLU A 98 -16.11 1.43 -4.33
N GLU A 99 -15.33 0.94 -5.31
CA GLU A 99 -13.98 0.43 -5.06
C GLU A 99 -13.00 1.56 -4.77
N ALA A 100 -13.07 2.67 -5.53
CA ALA A 100 -12.26 3.85 -5.29
C ALA A 100 -12.53 4.43 -3.88
N VAL A 101 -13.79 4.47 -3.46
CA VAL A 101 -14.17 4.89 -2.10
C VAL A 101 -13.60 3.94 -1.05
N ARG A 102 -13.71 2.62 -1.21
CA ARG A 102 -13.13 1.64 -0.27
C ARG A 102 -11.61 1.76 -0.14
N ILE A 103 -10.91 2.02 -1.25
CA ILE A 103 -9.46 2.26 -1.24
C ILE A 103 -9.16 3.52 -0.42
N VAL A 104 -9.86 4.61 -0.73
CA VAL A 104 -9.65 5.90 -0.05
C VAL A 104 -10.05 5.84 1.43
N GLU A 105 -11.07 5.09 1.80
CA GLU A 105 -11.43 4.85 3.20
C GLU A 105 -10.27 4.19 3.96
N GLN A 106 -9.61 3.17 3.39
CA GLN A 106 -8.42 2.57 4.00
C GLN A 106 -7.26 3.56 4.12
N VAL A 107 -7.00 4.37 3.08
CA VAL A 107 -5.99 5.44 3.14
C VAL A 107 -6.31 6.43 4.26
N CYS A 108 -7.56 6.86 4.37
CA CYS A 108 -8.00 7.78 5.41
C CYS A 108 -7.82 7.19 6.82
N VAL A 109 -8.03 5.90 7.02
CA VAL A 109 -7.75 5.24 8.32
C VAL A 109 -6.27 5.34 8.67
N ILE A 110 -5.38 5.01 7.74
CA ILE A 110 -3.92 5.10 7.94
C ILE A 110 -3.49 6.54 8.25
N VAL A 111 -3.99 7.50 7.47
CA VAL A 111 -3.65 8.93 7.63
C VAL A 111 -4.22 9.49 8.93
N ASN A 112 -5.41 9.04 9.37
CA ASN A 112 -5.97 9.43 10.65
C ASN A 112 -5.07 9.01 11.83
N ASP A 113 -4.46 7.81 11.76
CA ASP A 113 -3.53 7.36 12.79
C ASP A 113 -2.25 8.22 12.82
N LEU A 114 -1.72 8.61 11.66
CA LEU A 114 -0.62 9.57 11.55
C LEU A 114 -0.97 10.95 12.13
N HIS A 115 -2.16 11.45 11.80
CA HIS A 115 -2.66 12.75 12.29
C HIS A 115 -2.95 12.74 13.79
N SER A 116 -3.16 11.57 14.38
CA SER A 116 -3.42 11.39 15.82
C SER A 116 -2.14 11.29 16.66
N ALA A 117 -0.96 11.24 16.03
CA ALA A 117 0.31 11.32 16.73
C ALA A 117 0.47 12.67 17.46
N ASP A 118 1.31 12.71 18.49
CA ASP A 118 1.65 13.94 19.20
C ASP A 118 3.16 14.25 19.07
N PRO A 119 3.55 15.31 18.32
CA PRO A 119 2.69 16.13 17.47
C PRO A 119 2.23 15.39 16.18
N PRO A 120 1.15 15.85 15.50
CA PRO A 120 0.61 15.21 14.31
C PRO A 120 1.64 15.04 13.20
N ILE A 121 1.65 13.88 12.56
CA ILE A 121 2.51 13.59 11.40
C ILE A 121 1.70 13.80 10.12
N ILE A 122 2.11 14.74 9.28
CA ILE A 122 1.51 15.00 7.95
C ILE A 122 2.33 14.26 6.90
N HIS A 123 1.67 13.49 6.03
CA HIS A 123 2.33 12.65 5.03
C HIS A 123 2.93 13.46 3.87
N ARG A 124 2.17 14.44 3.34
CA ARG A 124 2.53 15.40 2.28
C ARG A 124 2.82 14.85 0.89
N ASP A 125 2.92 13.53 0.69
CA ASP A 125 3.10 12.93 -0.63
C ASP A 125 2.16 11.74 -0.91
N ILE A 126 0.87 11.91 -0.63
CA ILE A 126 -0.15 10.90 -0.97
C ILE A 126 -0.43 10.95 -2.47
N LYS A 127 -0.11 9.86 -3.17
CA LYS A 127 -0.31 9.69 -4.62
C LYS A 127 -0.35 8.20 -4.99
N PRO A 128 -0.87 7.83 -6.17
CA PRO A 128 -1.02 6.42 -6.56
C PRO A 128 0.28 5.60 -6.54
N SER A 129 1.45 6.20 -6.78
CA SER A 129 2.72 5.46 -6.76
C SER A 129 3.19 5.10 -5.35
N ASN A 130 2.69 5.80 -4.33
CA ASN A 130 3.03 5.58 -2.93
C ASN A 130 1.97 4.71 -2.23
N ILE A 131 1.04 4.11 -2.97
CA ILE A 131 -0.01 3.27 -2.41
C ILE A 131 0.02 1.92 -3.11
N ILE A 132 0.22 0.85 -2.35
CA ILE A 132 0.15 -0.52 -2.84
C ILE A 132 -1.21 -1.14 -2.49
N CYS A 133 -1.82 -1.77 -3.49
CA CYS A 133 -2.88 -2.76 -3.30
C CYS A 133 -2.24 -4.14 -3.23
N THR A 134 -2.37 -4.79 -2.07
CA THR A 134 -1.84 -6.13 -1.84
C THR A 134 -2.79 -7.20 -2.41
N PRO A 135 -2.32 -8.43 -2.66
CA PRO A 135 -3.16 -9.49 -3.23
C PRO A 135 -4.39 -9.87 -2.39
N ASP A 136 -4.39 -9.58 -1.10
CA ASP A 136 -5.52 -9.77 -0.17
C ASP A 136 -6.50 -8.57 -0.16
N GLY A 137 -6.25 -7.53 -0.97
CA GLY A 137 -7.11 -6.34 -1.09
C GLY A 137 -6.87 -5.28 -0.01
N SER A 138 -5.78 -5.42 0.75
CA SER A 138 -5.38 -4.43 1.76
C SER A 138 -4.62 -3.28 1.10
N ILE A 139 -4.80 -2.07 1.63
CA ILE A 139 -4.07 -0.89 1.19
C ILE A 139 -2.87 -0.62 2.10
N ARG A 140 -1.72 -0.35 1.48
CA ARG A 140 -0.48 0.01 2.15
C ARG A 140 0.00 1.36 1.65
N LEU A 141 0.20 2.30 2.57
CA LEU A 141 0.73 3.64 2.29
C LEU A 141 2.25 3.62 2.53
N LEU A 142 2.99 3.95 1.48
CA LEU A 142 4.45 3.96 1.45
C LEU A 142 4.97 5.39 1.53
N ASP A 143 6.28 5.48 1.75
CA ASP A 143 7.10 6.68 1.56
C ASP A 143 6.78 7.86 2.50
N MET A 144 7.44 7.81 3.65
CA MET A 144 7.41 8.87 4.66
C MET A 144 8.51 9.91 4.47
N ASN A 145 9.22 9.94 3.33
CA ASN A 145 10.35 10.84 3.10
C ASN A 145 9.91 12.31 3.15
N ALA A 146 8.71 12.58 2.60
CA ALA A 146 8.10 13.90 2.63
C ALA A 146 7.41 14.21 3.96
N ALA A 147 7.30 13.27 4.90
CA ALA A 147 6.47 13.48 6.08
C ALA A 147 7.07 14.45 7.10
N ARG A 148 6.21 15.12 7.86
CA ARG A 148 6.62 16.14 8.85
C ARG A 148 5.70 16.15 10.07
N LYS A 149 6.30 16.38 11.25
CA LYS A 149 5.57 16.74 12.47
C LYS A 149 5.10 18.20 12.46
N VAL A 150 3.83 18.44 12.77
CA VAL A 150 3.29 19.80 12.90
C VAL A 150 3.92 20.47 14.13
N VAL A 151 4.65 21.57 13.91
CA VAL A 151 5.23 22.38 14.99
C VAL A 151 4.42 23.65 15.11
N THR A 152 3.80 23.87 16.27
CA THR A 152 3.04 25.09 16.58
C THR A 152 3.94 26.32 16.45
N GLY A 153 3.49 27.34 15.71
CA GLY A 153 4.19 28.62 15.58
C GLY A 153 5.12 28.78 14.38
N LYS A 154 5.27 27.78 13.49
CA LYS A 154 5.95 27.95 12.20
C LYS A 154 4.94 28.34 11.11
N SER A 155 5.16 29.48 10.44
CA SER A 155 4.27 30.02 9.41
C SER A 155 4.46 29.42 8.02
N GLU A 156 5.63 28.83 7.75
CA GLU A 156 6.01 28.36 6.41
C GLU A 156 6.76 27.02 6.46
N ASP A 157 6.68 26.28 5.37
CA ASP A 157 7.47 25.07 5.14
C ASP A 157 8.90 25.46 4.72
N THR A 158 9.90 24.83 5.33
CA THR A 158 11.32 25.12 5.05
C THR A 158 11.83 24.50 3.75
N GLN A 159 11.05 23.63 3.11
CA GLN A 159 11.40 22.96 1.86
C GLN A 159 10.14 22.83 1.00
N LEU A 160 10.25 23.23 -0.28
CA LEU A 160 9.25 22.98 -1.31
C LEU A 160 9.23 21.46 -1.59
N ILE A 161 8.19 20.77 -1.10
CA ILE A 161 8.08 19.31 -1.20
C ILE A 161 6.67 18.97 -1.68
N GLY A 162 6.57 18.06 -2.65
CA GLY A 162 5.32 17.50 -3.10
C GLY A 162 5.36 17.15 -4.58
N THR A 163 4.53 16.20 -4.98
CA THR A 163 4.43 15.80 -6.38
C THR A 163 3.48 16.70 -7.15
N VAL A 164 3.92 17.22 -8.30
CA VAL A 164 3.10 18.06 -9.19
C VAL A 164 1.78 17.35 -9.51
N GLY A 165 0.67 18.05 -9.27
CA GLY A 165 -0.69 17.54 -9.49
C GLY A 165 -1.37 16.97 -8.24
N TYR A 166 -0.61 16.51 -7.24
CA TYR A 166 -1.16 15.99 -5.97
C TYR A 166 -0.91 16.91 -4.78
N ALA A 167 0.21 17.64 -4.80
CA ALA A 167 0.58 18.55 -3.73
C ALA A 167 -0.45 19.67 -3.57
N ALA A 168 -0.83 19.94 -2.32
CA ALA A 168 -1.73 21.04 -1.99
C ALA A 168 -1.05 22.41 -2.26
N PRO A 169 -1.80 23.47 -2.57
CA PRO A 169 -1.24 24.79 -2.86
C PRO A 169 -0.26 25.30 -1.81
N GLU A 170 -0.53 25.09 -0.52
CA GLU A 170 0.34 25.53 0.58
C GLU A 170 1.75 24.93 0.52
N GLN A 171 1.92 23.73 -0.06
CA GLN A 171 3.22 23.06 -0.20
C GLN A 171 4.16 23.74 -1.20
N PHE A 172 3.64 24.65 -2.03
CA PHE A 172 4.42 25.45 -2.97
C PHE A 172 4.89 26.79 -2.37
N GLY A 173 4.92 26.90 -1.04
CA GLY A 173 5.38 28.10 -0.32
C GLY A 173 4.27 29.10 0.01
N PHE A 174 3.01 28.71 -0.14
CA PHE A 174 1.85 29.56 0.17
C PHE A 174 1.33 29.39 1.61
N GLY A 175 1.96 28.52 2.42
CA GLY A 175 1.64 28.35 3.84
C GLY A 175 2.34 27.15 4.47
N ALA A 176 2.00 26.86 5.73
CA ALA A 176 2.47 25.66 6.42
C ALA A 176 1.57 24.45 6.10
N SER A 177 2.20 23.28 5.93
CA SER A 177 1.46 22.02 5.79
C SER A 177 0.69 21.67 7.08
N THR A 178 -0.54 21.21 6.92
CA THR A 178 -1.47 20.86 8.01
C THR A 178 -2.16 19.53 7.72
N VAL A 179 -3.04 19.05 8.61
CA VAL A 179 -3.86 17.85 8.34
C VAL A 179 -4.70 18.00 7.07
N GLN A 180 -5.07 19.23 6.71
CA GLN A 180 -5.83 19.53 5.49
C GLN A 180 -5.00 19.40 4.20
N THR A 181 -3.67 19.34 4.30
CA THR A 181 -2.76 19.11 3.18
C THR A 181 -2.93 17.68 2.65
N ASP A 182 -2.96 16.68 3.53
CA ASP A 182 -3.21 15.29 3.13
C ASP A 182 -4.65 15.10 2.60
N ILE A 183 -5.63 15.82 3.15
CA ILE A 183 -7.02 15.80 2.66
C ILE A 183 -7.13 16.25 1.21
N TYR A 184 -6.34 17.26 0.80
CA TYR A 184 -6.29 17.70 -0.59
C TYR A 184 -5.80 16.57 -1.49
N ALA A 185 -4.66 15.96 -1.14
CA ALA A 185 -4.05 14.87 -1.90
C ALA A 185 -4.97 13.64 -2.00
N ILE A 186 -5.69 13.31 -0.92
CA ILE A 186 -6.71 12.25 -0.91
C ILE A 186 -7.86 12.58 -1.88
N GLY A 187 -8.30 13.84 -1.95
CA GLY A 187 -9.31 14.29 -2.91
C GLY A 187 -8.86 14.14 -4.36
N VAL A 188 -7.59 14.47 -4.64
CA VAL A 188 -6.96 14.26 -5.96
C VAL A 188 -6.91 12.78 -6.29
N LEU A 189 -6.42 11.95 -5.37
CA LEU A 189 -6.32 10.50 -5.51
C LEU A 189 -7.68 9.88 -5.86
N LEU A 190 -8.73 10.18 -5.09
CA LEU A 190 -10.07 9.65 -5.32
C LEU A 190 -10.58 9.97 -6.74
N CYS A 191 -10.36 11.21 -7.19
CA CYS A 191 -10.76 11.63 -8.52
C CYS A 191 -10.03 10.86 -9.61
N GLU A 192 -8.72 10.72 -9.48
CA GLU A 192 -7.91 10.03 -10.48
C GLU A 192 -8.23 8.53 -10.52
N LEU A 193 -8.41 7.87 -9.37
CA LEU A 193 -8.78 6.45 -9.33
C LEU A 193 -10.06 6.15 -10.14
N MET A 194 -11.04 7.06 -10.08
CA MET A 194 -12.31 6.90 -10.78
C MET A 194 -12.26 7.32 -12.25
N THR A 195 -11.41 8.29 -12.59
CA THR A 195 -11.51 8.99 -13.88
C THR A 195 -10.26 8.89 -14.75
N GLY A 196 -9.15 8.44 -14.21
CA GLY A 196 -7.83 8.40 -14.85
C GLY A 196 -7.18 9.77 -15.03
N VAL A 197 -7.82 10.86 -14.59
CA VAL A 197 -7.34 12.23 -14.77
C VAL A 197 -7.44 13.03 -13.48
N LEU A 198 -6.66 14.11 -13.39
CA LEU A 198 -6.62 14.97 -12.21
C LEU A 198 -7.90 15.83 -12.10
N PRO A 199 -8.29 16.28 -10.89
CA PRO A 199 -9.47 17.11 -10.67
C PRO A 199 -9.52 18.40 -11.51
N LYS A 200 -8.35 18.95 -11.87
CA LYS A 200 -8.24 20.14 -12.73
C LYS A 200 -8.84 19.93 -14.12
N GLU A 201 -8.84 18.68 -14.60
CA GLU A 201 -9.32 18.30 -15.93
C GLU A 201 -10.78 17.86 -15.86
N ARG A 202 -11.11 17.00 -14.89
CA ARG A 202 -12.47 16.48 -14.73
C ARG A 202 -12.74 16.11 -13.29
N ILE A 203 -13.90 16.51 -12.79
CA ILE A 203 -14.44 16.02 -11.51
C ILE A 203 -15.75 15.27 -11.80
N PRO A 204 -15.95 14.07 -11.23
CA PRO A 204 -17.22 13.34 -11.32
C PRO A 204 -18.42 14.20 -10.91
N ARG A 205 -19.60 13.88 -11.43
CA ARG A 205 -20.86 14.51 -11.00
C ARG A 205 -21.36 13.87 -9.69
N GLY A 206 -22.47 14.40 -9.16
CA GLY A 206 -23.14 13.81 -8.00
C GLY A 206 -22.46 14.09 -6.66
N ARG A 207 -22.70 13.21 -5.69
CA ARG A 207 -22.21 13.34 -4.32
C ARG A 207 -20.70 13.27 -4.24
N ILE A 208 -20.08 12.26 -4.84
CA ILE A 208 -18.63 12.06 -4.78
C ILE A 208 -17.87 13.27 -5.37
N GLY A 209 -18.40 13.84 -6.46
CA GLY A 209 -17.88 15.07 -7.03
C GLY A 209 -17.91 16.28 -6.09
N ARG A 210 -18.93 16.40 -5.22
CA ARG A 210 -18.99 17.45 -4.20
C ARG A 210 -17.94 17.24 -3.11
N ILE A 211 -17.69 15.99 -2.72
CA ILE A 211 -16.66 15.62 -1.74
C ILE A 211 -15.28 15.97 -2.31
N ILE A 212 -14.96 15.52 -3.53
CA ILE A 212 -13.70 15.83 -4.23
C ILE A 212 -13.49 17.35 -4.31
N ARG A 213 -14.52 18.11 -4.72
CA ARG A 213 -14.46 19.59 -4.77
C ARG A 213 -14.20 20.24 -3.42
N LYS A 214 -14.71 19.66 -2.33
CA LYS A 214 -14.45 20.17 -0.98
C LYS A 214 -13.03 19.85 -0.53
N CYS A 215 -12.54 18.64 -0.78
CA CYS A 215 -11.14 18.26 -0.50
C CYS A 215 -10.14 19.15 -1.26
N THR A 216 -10.43 19.49 -2.51
CA THR A 216 -9.52 20.19 -3.42
C THR A 216 -9.68 21.72 -3.43
N ARG A 217 -10.30 22.30 -2.38
CA ARG A 217 -10.37 23.76 -2.23
C ARG A 217 -8.98 24.35 -2.05
N LEU A 218 -8.77 25.56 -2.59
CA LEU A 218 -7.47 26.24 -2.51
C LEU A 218 -7.13 26.59 -1.05
N ASP A 219 -8.03 27.25 -0.33
CA ASP A 219 -7.85 27.54 1.09
C ASP A 219 -8.04 26.26 1.93
N PRO A 220 -7.06 25.83 2.74
CA PRO A 220 -7.20 24.70 3.65
C PRO A 220 -8.40 24.79 4.58
N LYS A 221 -8.83 26.00 4.98
CA LYS A 221 -9.97 26.22 5.89
C LYS A 221 -11.32 25.82 5.28
N ASP A 222 -11.41 25.82 3.95
CA ASP A 222 -12.63 25.42 3.22
C ASP A 222 -12.73 23.90 2.99
N ARG A 223 -11.67 23.16 3.34
CA ARG A 223 -11.62 21.69 3.25
C ARG A 223 -12.30 21.05 4.47
N TYR A 224 -12.29 19.72 4.53
CA TYR A 224 -12.68 19.00 5.75
C TYR A 224 -11.71 19.32 6.89
N LYS A 225 -12.21 19.44 8.14
CA LYS A 225 -11.33 19.84 9.25
C LYS A 225 -10.38 18.71 9.64
N SER A 226 -10.83 17.47 9.49
CA SER A 226 -10.07 16.26 9.77
C SER A 226 -10.31 15.19 8.69
N VAL A 227 -9.43 14.21 8.62
CA VAL A 227 -9.62 13.02 7.78
C VAL A 227 -10.84 12.20 8.25
N ARG A 228 -11.18 12.26 9.54
CA ARG A 228 -12.40 11.66 10.09
C ARG A 228 -13.67 12.31 9.51
N ASP A 229 -13.71 13.63 9.39
CA ASP A 229 -14.84 14.31 8.76
C ASP A 229 -15.00 13.90 7.28
N LEU A 230 -13.89 13.63 6.59
CA LEU A 230 -13.89 13.11 5.23
C LEU A 230 -14.43 11.67 5.19
N LEU A 231 -14.01 10.79 6.11
CA LEU A 231 -14.53 9.43 6.24
C LEU A 231 -16.04 9.42 6.46
N ASP A 232 -16.55 10.22 7.40
CA ASP A 232 -17.98 10.35 7.65
C ASP A 232 -18.72 10.84 6.40
N ALA A 233 -18.12 11.81 5.70
CA ALA A 233 -18.65 12.33 4.45
C ALA A 233 -18.57 11.35 3.28
N LEU A 234 -17.73 10.31 3.31
CA LEU A 234 -17.70 9.21 2.34
C LEU A 234 -18.77 8.15 2.69
N ALA A 235 -18.84 7.76 3.97
CA ALA A 235 -19.76 6.74 4.49
C ALA A 235 -21.25 7.12 4.37
N ALA A 236 -21.62 8.39 4.57
CA ALA A 236 -23.03 8.85 4.59
C ALA A 236 -23.84 8.67 3.29
N GLY A 237 -23.32 8.00 2.26
CA GLY A 237 -23.95 7.80 0.96
C GLY A 237 -23.85 6.35 0.47
N HIS A 238 -23.31 5.45 1.28
CA HIS A 238 -23.33 4.02 1.03
C HIS A 238 -24.26 3.42 2.08
N GLY A 239 -25.44 2.93 1.67
CA GLY A 239 -26.42 2.27 2.54
C GLY A 239 -25.96 0.91 3.09
N TYR A 240 -24.66 0.66 3.12
CA TYR A 240 -24.03 -0.47 3.76
C TYR A 240 -23.48 -0.02 5.10
N SER A 241 -23.84 -0.75 6.15
CA SER A 241 -23.12 -0.70 7.43
C SER A 241 -21.65 -0.97 7.13
N THR A 242 -20.82 0.08 7.18
CA THR A 242 -19.38 -0.08 7.18
C THR A 242 -19.06 -1.05 8.31
N GLY A 243 -18.64 -2.27 7.99
CA GLY A 243 -18.13 -3.22 8.98
C GLY A 243 -16.89 -2.71 9.73
N VAL A 244 -16.46 -1.49 9.42
CA VAL A 244 -15.53 -0.66 10.17
C VAL A 244 -16.22 -0.17 11.46
N THR A 245 -16.28 -1.05 12.47
CA THR A 245 -16.44 -0.59 13.85
C THR A 245 -15.13 0.05 14.28
N TYR A 246 -15.10 1.38 14.34
CA TYR A 246 -14.02 2.13 14.98
C TYR A 246 -13.87 1.68 16.44
N SER A 247 -12.87 0.84 16.70
CA SER A 247 -12.51 0.38 18.04
C SER A 247 -11.13 0.92 18.38
N SER A 248 -11.02 1.50 19.58
CA SER A 248 -9.80 1.91 20.28
C SER A 248 -8.64 0.90 20.17
N PRO A 249 -7.38 1.34 20.40
CA PRO A 249 -6.19 0.65 19.90
C PRO A 249 -6.00 -0.71 20.57
N GLY A 250 -5.71 -1.71 19.75
CA GLY A 250 -5.41 -3.06 20.18
C GLY A 250 -6.46 -4.08 19.74
N ARG A 251 -6.55 -4.35 18.43
CA ARG A 251 -6.88 -5.68 17.88
C ARG A 251 -6.67 -5.68 16.37
N SER A 252 -5.86 -6.63 15.91
CA SER A 252 -5.53 -6.88 14.51
C SER A 252 -6.79 -7.04 13.65
N TYR A 253 -6.75 -6.43 12.47
CA TYR A 253 -7.81 -6.42 11.48
C TYR A 253 -8.12 -7.85 11.01
N SER A 254 -9.26 -8.40 11.42
CA SER A 254 -9.81 -9.65 10.91
C SER A 254 -10.93 -9.31 9.92
N GLY A 255 -10.56 -8.97 8.69
CA GLY A 255 -11.49 -8.92 7.57
C GLY A 255 -12.15 -10.28 7.36
N LYS A 256 -13.48 -10.31 7.23
CA LYS A 256 -14.25 -11.53 6.93
C LYS A 256 -13.66 -12.22 5.70
N LYS A 257 -13.08 -13.41 5.91
CA LYS A 257 -12.47 -14.25 4.89
C LYS A 257 -13.52 -14.62 3.84
N GLY A 258 -13.49 -13.96 2.69
CA GLY A 258 -14.22 -14.40 1.51
C GLY A 258 -13.76 -15.81 1.11
N LYS A 259 -14.71 -16.69 0.77
CA LYS A 259 -14.50 -18.11 0.39
C LYS A 259 -13.46 -18.35 -0.72
N TRP A 260 -12.98 -17.31 -1.37
CA TRP A 260 -12.02 -17.29 -2.48
C TRP A 260 -10.57 -17.61 -2.08
N LYS A 261 -10.23 -17.57 -0.78
CA LYS A 261 -8.87 -17.83 -0.25
C LYS A 261 -8.34 -19.25 -0.57
N TYR A 262 -9.22 -20.22 -0.77
CA TYR A 262 -8.85 -21.62 -1.01
C TYR A 262 -9.00 -22.07 -2.47
N MET A 263 -9.31 -21.14 -3.40
CA MET A 263 -9.43 -21.50 -4.81
C MET A 263 -8.06 -21.67 -5.45
N ILE A 264 -7.94 -22.69 -6.29
CA ILE A 264 -6.73 -23.09 -7.01
C ILE A 264 -6.32 -21.94 -7.98
N PRO A 265 -5.01 -21.72 -8.24
CA PRO A 265 -4.55 -20.73 -9.22
C PRO A 265 -5.35 -20.76 -10.54
N GLY A 266 -5.60 -19.59 -11.13
CA GLY A 266 -6.43 -19.45 -12.34
C GLY A 266 -7.92 -19.20 -12.09
N TYR A 267 -8.50 -19.65 -10.97
CA TYR A 267 -9.91 -19.40 -10.62
C TYR A 267 -10.13 -18.20 -9.67
N ARG A 268 -9.06 -17.59 -9.16
CA ARG A 268 -9.12 -16.50 -8.16
C ARG A 268 -9.54 -15.14 -8.72
N THR A 269 -9.40 -14.94 -10.02
CA THR A 269 -9.62 -13.63 -10.68
C THR A 269 -11.05 -13.42 -11.16
N GLY A 270 -11.91 -14.45 -11.12
CA GLY A 270 -13.31 -14.37 -11.56
C GLY A 270 -13.51 -14.15 -13.07
N SER A 271 -12.45 -13.95 -13.86
CA SER A 271 -12.52 -13.77 -15.31
C SER A 271 -12.93 -15.08 -16.01
N PRO A 272 -13.97 -15.08 -16.87
CA PRO A 272 -14.40 -16.27 -17.62
C PRO A 272 -13.29 -16.88 -18.48
N VAL A 273 -12.40 -16.04 -19.04
CA VAL A 273 -11.26 -16.47 -19.87
C VAL A 273 -10.22 -17.20 -19.02
N ASN A 274 -9.89 -16.65 -17.84
CA ASN A 274 -8.93 -17.27 -16.93
C ASN A 274 -9.45 -18.60 -16.37
N ILE A 275 -10.76 -18.68 -16.10
CA ILE A 275 -11.44 -19.90 -15.68
C ILE A 275 -11.38 -20.96 -16.79
N LEU A 276 -11.62 -20.58 -18.04
CA LEU A 276 -11.56 -21.51 -19.18
C LEU A 276 -10.14 -22.06 -19.36
N ILE A 277 -9.13 -21.18 -19.37
CA ILE A 277 -7.71 -21.56 -19.49
C ILE A 277 -7.30 -22.48 -18.34
N ALA A 278 -7.62 -22.11 -17.09
CA ALA A 278 -7.31 -22.91 -15.92
C ALA A 278 -7.96 -24.31 -16.01
N THR A 279 -9.23 -24.36 -16.41
CA THR A 279 -9.96 -25.64 -16.56
C THR A 279 -9.32 -26.54 -17.59
N SER A 280 -8.91 -26.00 -18.75
CA SER A 280 -8.21 -26.77 -19.77
C SER A 280 -6.85 -27.28 -19.30
N VAL A 281 -6.07 -26.45 -18.59
CA VAL A 281 -4.76 -26.84 -18.03
C VAL A 281 -4.92 -27.95 -17.00
N TYR A 282 -5.83 -27.81 -16.03
CA TYR A 282 -6.05 -28.84 -15.02
C TYR A 282 -6.60 -30.14 -15.61
N ALA A 283 -7.47 -30.08 -16.61
CA ALA A 283 -7.96 -31.27 -17.32
C ALA A 283 -6.83 -32.00 -18.07
N PHE A 284 -5.91 -31.26 -18.69
CA PHE A 284 -4.73 -31.82 -19.34
C PHE A 284 -3.81 -32.54 -18.35
N PHE A 285 -3.48 -31.89 -17.22
CA PHE A 285 -2.65 -32.51 -16.18
C PHE A 285 -3.32 -33.74 -15.56
N LEU A 286 -4.64 -33.68 -15.32
CA LEU A 286 -5.39 -34.83 -14.82
C LEU A 286 -5.34 -36.01 -15.80
N SER A 287 -5.48 -35.75 -17.11
CA SER A 287 -5.36 -36.77 -18.15
C SER A 287 -3.95 -37.39 -18.20
N LEU A 288 -2.91 -36.57 -18.09
CA LEU A 288 -1.52 -37.03 -18.08
C LEU A 288 -1.25 -37.94 -16.89
N VAL A 289 -1.79 -37.61 -15.71
CA VAL A 289 -1.65 -38.42 -14.49
C VAL A 289 -2.42 -39.73 -14.55
N ILE A 290 -3.63 -39.74 -15.13
CA ILE A 290 -4.44 -40.96 -15.29
C ILE A 290 -3.74 -41.95 -16.23
N ASN A 291 -3.10 -41.45 -17.29
CA ASN A 291 -2.43 -42.24 -18.31
C ASN A 291 -0.95 -42.55 -17.99
N LEU A 292 -0.45 -42.12 -16.82
CA LEU A 292 0.92 -42.38 -16.40
C LEU A 292 1.07 -43.87 -16.02
N GLU A 293 1.71 -44.67 -16.87
CA GLU A 293 2.11 -46.03 -16.53
C GLU A 293 3.35 -45.99 -15.62
N VAL A 294 3.19 -46.45 -14.38
CA VAL A 294 4.31 -46.61 -13.45
C VAL A 294 4.68 -48.08 -13.43
N LYS A 295 5.90 -48.40 -13.90
CA LYS A 295 6.41 -49.76 -13.84
C LYS A 295 6.52 -50.24 -12.39
N ASP A 296 6.24 -51.53 -12.18
CA ASP A 296 6.43 -52.23 -10.90
C ASP A 296 5.48 -51.81 -9.74
N ILE A 297 4.36 -51.14 -10.04
CA ILE A 297 3.33 -50.82 -9.04
C ILE A 297 1.97 -51.42 -9.43
N PRO A 298 1.38 -52.30 -8.61
CA PRO A 298 0.08 -52.88 -8.89
C PRO A 298 -1.04 -51.81 -8.83
N PRO A 299 -2.14 -51.98 -9.60
CA PRO A 299 -3.28 -51.06 -9.53
C PRO A 299 -3.85 -51.01 -8.12
N GLY A 300 -4.03 -49.80 -7.57
CA GLY A 300 -4.56 -49.63 -6.22
C GLY A 300 -4.19 -48.28 -5.60
N ILE A 301 -4.44 -48.15 -4.30
CA ILE A 301 -4.23 -46.90 -3.53
C ILE A 301 -2.77 -46.41 -3.65
N VAL A 302 -1.81 -47.33 -3.72
CA VAL A 302 -0.38 -47.02 -3.84
C VAL A 302 -0.04 -46.35 -5.18
N LEU A 303 -0.62 -46.83 -6.29
CA LEU A 303 -0.45 -46.19 -7.61
C LEU A 303 -1.02 -44.77 -7.62
N TRP A 304 -2.18 -44.56 -6.99
CA TRP A 304 -2.81 -43.25 -6.87
C TRP A 304 -2.01 -42.30 -5.97
N ALA A 305 -1.40 -42.80 -4.90
CA ALA A 305 -0.52 -42.00 -4.04
C ALA A 305 0.73 -41.52 -4.81
N VAL A 306 1.37 -42.40 -5.57
CA VAL A 306 2.55 -42.05 -6.40
C VAL A 306 2.18 -41.03 -7.48
N ARG A 307 1.04 -41.23 -8.16
CA ARG A 307 0.49 -40.27 -9.13
C ARG A 307 0.21 -38.89 -8.54
N LEU A 308 -0.31 -38.83 -7.31
CA LEU A 308 -0.56 -37.58 -6.59
C LEU A 308 0.75 -36.84 -6.25
N VAL A 309 1.79 -37.56 -5.84
CA VAL A 309 3.11 -36.99 -5.58
C VAL A 309 3.69 -36.35 -6.85
N TYR A 310 3.65 -37.05 -8.00
CA TYR A 310 4.10 -36.47 -9.27
C TYR A 310 3.29 -35.25 -9.72
N LEU A 311 1.99 -35.22 -9.43
CA LEU A 311 1.14 -34.06 -9.72
C LEU A 311 1.55 -32.84 -8.89
N ILE A 312 1.82 -33.03 -7.59
CA ILE A 312 2.25 -31.95 -6.68
C ILE A 312 3.61 -31.39 -7.15
N PHE A 313 4.59 -32.26 -7.41
CA PHE A 313 5.90 -31.86 -7.93
C PHE A 313 5.84 -31.20 -9.31
N GLY A 314 4.99 -31.69 -10.22
CA GLY A 314 4.85 -31.15 -11.57
C GLY A 314 4.12 -29.80 -11.63
N LEU A 315 3.25 -29.51 -10.67
CA LEU A 315 2.54 -28.23 -10.58
C LEU A 315 3.30 -27.18 -9.76
N GLY A 316 4.44 -27.53 -9.16
CA GLY A 316 5.22 -26.62 -8.31
C GLY A 316 4.46 -26.15 -7.07
N ILE A 317 3.57 -27.00 -6.53
CA ILE A 317 2.79 -26.76 -5.31
C ILE A 317 3.51 -27.36 -4.11
#